data_AF-A0A919Z7U9-F1
#
_entry.id   AF-A0A919Z7U9-F1
#
_cell.length_a   1.000
_cell.length_b   1.000
_cell.length_c   1.000
_cell.angle_alpha   90.00
_cell.angle_beta   90.00
_cell.angle_gamma   90.00
#
_symmetry.space_group_name_H-M   'P 1'
#
loop_
_entity.id
_entity.type
_entity.pdbx_description
1 polymer ?
#
loop_
_entity_poly.entity_id
_entity_poly.type
_entity_poly.pdbx_seq_one_letter_code
_entity_poly.pdbx_strand_id
1 'polypeptide(L)'
;MRNPRKNTRTTRNLLLAVLLAIGLAGTVVLEGIVKPRLQAEEEQYRLKQQSPATHDYSAVLRYHSNYMGDSSNFINLNNRLPLAGVPKTFQLYPDRLAADVIYEIPSAELGEQLVRQAVLYNATAQFALIDNLQELRLLFPDGAWRVARADAEAWYGMELGSLRDVQRWRNTVQAKIVDDSFVDGFLAACAARTE
;
A
#
# COMPACT_ATOMS: atom_id res chain seq x y z
N MET A 1 37.22 -70.25 11.57
CA MET A 1 37.31 -68.78 11.46
C MET A 1 36.10 -68.27 10.68
N ARG A 2 35.12 -67.64 11.35
CA ARG A 2 33.84 -67.22 10.73
C ARG A 2 33.84 -65.70 10.61
N ASN A 3 33.85 -65.21 9.38
CA ASN A 3 33.94 -63.78 9.05
C ASN A 3 32.54 -63.13 9.12
N PRO A 4 32.30 -62.08 9.95
CA PRO A 4 30.98 -61.46 10.04
C PRO A 4 30.83 -60.34 8.98
N ARG A 5 30.46 -60.71 7.75
CA ARG A 5 30.03 -59.76 6.71
C ARG A 5 28.51 -59.76 6.56
N LYS A 6 27.75 -59.28 7.54
CA LYS A 6 26.31 -58.98 7.39
C LYS A 6 25.87 -57.88 8.37
N ASN A 7 26.13 -56.61 8.07
CA ASN A 7 25.38 -55.53 8.75
C ASN A 7 25.31 -54.18 8.01
N THR A 8 25.99 -54.02 6.88
CA THR A 8 26.12 -52.73 6.18
C THR A 8 24.94 -52.36 5.29
N ARG A 9 24.15 -53.32 4.76
CA ARG A 9 22.95 -53.00 3.95
C ARG A 9 21.75 -52.58 4.81
N THR A 10 21.52 -53.24 5.94
CA THR A 10 20.36 -52.97 6.82
C THR A 10 20.47 -51.62 7.52
N THR A 11 21.66 -51.25 7.99
CA THR A 11 21.94 -49.92 8.57
C THR A 11 21.76 -48.80 7.55
N ARG A 12 22.20 -48.98 6.31
CA ARG A 12 21.98 -48.02 5.23
C ARG A 12 20.50 -47.81 4.92
N ASN A 13 19.72 -48.90 4.85
CA ASN A 13 18.28 -48.82 4.58
C ASN A 13 17.50 -48.18 5.75
N LEU A 14 17.89 -48.48 7.00
CA LEU A 14 17.33 -47.82 8.17
C LEU A 14 17.64 -46.33 8.18
N LEU A 15 18.88 -45.96 7.84
CA LEU A 15 19.29 -44.56 7.77
C LEU A 15 18.53 -43.81 6.67
N LEU A 16 18.30 -44.44 5.51
CA LEU A 16 17.42 -43.92 4.46
C LEU A 16 15.97 -43.75 4.95
N ALA A 17 15.43 -44.72 5.67
CA ALA A 17 14.06 -44.65 6.21
C ALA A 17 13.90 -43.53 7.26
N VAL A 18 14.89 -43.36 8.14
CA VAL A 18 14.90 -42.27 9.14
C VAL A 18 15.01 -40.91 8.45
N LEU A 19 15.89 -40.77 7.46
CA LEU A 19 16.01 -39.53 6.69
C LEU A 19 14.71 -39.20 5.95
N LEU A 20 14.04 -40.22 5.38
CA LEU A 20 12.74 -40.04 4.74
C LEU A 20 11.67 -39.59 5.76
N ALA A 21 11.63 -40.21 6.94
CA ALA A 21 10.69 -39.84 8.00
C ALA A 21 10.91 -38.40 8.49
N ILE A 22 12.17 -37.97 8.65
CA ILE A 22 12.52 -36.58 9.01
C ILE A 22 12.08 -35.62 7.89
N GLY A 23 12.32 -35.97 6.63
CA GLY A 23 11.87 -35.17 5.48
C GLY A 23 10.35 -35.01 5.45
N LEU A 24 9.61 -36.10 5.63
CA LEU A 24 8.15 -36.09 5.68
C LEU A 24 7.62 -35.28 6.87
N ALA A 25 8.19 -35.48 8.07
CA ALA A 25 7.83 -34.68 9.24
C ALA A 25 8.11 -33.19 9.01
N GLY A 26 9.23 -32.84 8.38
CA GLY A 26 9.57 -31.47 7.99
C GLY A 26 8.55 -30.86 7.05
N THR A 27 8.12 -31.60 6.02
CA THR A 27 7.07 -31.12 5.09
C THR A 27 5.75 -30.89 5.81
N VAL A 28 5.32 -31.79 6.70
CA VAL A 28 4.08 -31.63 7.47
C VAL A 28 4.13 -30.38 8.36
N VAL A 29 5.25 -30.11 9.02
CA VAL A 29 5.40 -28.90 9.85
C VAL A 29 5.36 -27.63 8.99
N LEU A 30 6.08 -27.61 7.87
CA LEU A 30 6.10 -26.47 6.96
C LEU A 30 4.71 -26.17 6.41
N GLU A 31 3.98 -27.18 5.97
CA GLU A 31 2.67 -27.00 5.33
C GLU A 31 1.53 -26.80 6.33
N GLY A 32 1.54 -27.52 7.45
CA GLY A 32 0.46 -27.47 8.43
C GLY A 32 0.56 -26.31 9.43
N ILE A 33 1.76 -25.74 9.65
CA ILE A 33 1.97 -24.72 10.69
C ILE A 33 2.60 -23.45 10.12
N VAL A 34 3.71 -23.56 9.38
CA VAL A 34 4.49 -22.38 8.97
C VAL A 34 3.80 -21.61 7.86
N LYS A 35 3.49 -22.26 6.73
CA LYS A 35 2.79 -21.64 5.59
C LYS A 35 1.47 -20.93 5.99
N PRO A 36 0.54 -21.56 6.74
CA PRO A 36 -0.73 -20.90 7.07
C PRO A 36 -0.56 -19.69 8.00
N ARG A 37 0.40 -19.72 8.92
CA ARG A 37 0.69 -18.57 9.79
C ARG A 37 1.22 -17.38 8.99
N LEU A 38 2.19 -17.62 8.10
CA LEU A 38 2.73 -16.58 7.23
C LEU A 38 1.65 -15.98 6.34
N GLN A 39 0.79 -16.81 5.74
CA GLN A 39 -0.32 -16.34 4.91
C GLN A 39 -1.31 -15.46 5.70
N ALA A 40 -1.64 -15.85 6.93
CA ALA A 40 -2.52 -15.07 7.80
C ALA A 40 -1.89 -13.70 8.17
N GLU A 41 -0.59 -13.68 8.46
CA GLU A 41 0.14 -12.43 8.74
C GLU A 41 0.20 -11.52 7.50
N GLU A 42 0.48 -12.08 6.33
CA GLU A 42 0.49 -11.36 5.05
C GLU A 42 -0.88 -10.77 4.70
N GLU A 43 -1.96 -11.53 4.92
CA GLU A 43 -3.31 -11.05 4.69
C GLU A 43 -3.69 -9.92 5.66
N GLN A 44 -3.38 -10.08 6.95
CA GLN A 44 -3.58 -9.01 7.92
C GLN A 44 -2.79 -7.76 7.57
N TYR A 45 -1.54 -7.92 7.14
CA TYR A 45 -0.72 -6.81 6.66
C TYR A 45 -1.38 -6.14 5.44
N ARG A 46 -1.81 -6.91 4.45
CA ARG A 46 -2.50 -6.41 3.25
C ARG A 46 -3.75 -5.60 3.59
N LEU A 47 -4.58 -6.09 4.52
CA LEU A 47 -5.77 -5.39 4.99
C LEU A 47 -5.41 -4.07 5.68
N LYS A 48 -4.37 -4.06 6.53
CA LYS A 48 -3.87 -2.84 7.16
C LYS A 48 -3.36 -1.81 6.15
N GLN A 49 -2.78 -2.25 5.02
CA GLN A 49 -2.34 -1.35 3.96
C GLN A 49 -3.50 -0.70 3.18
N GLN A 50 -4.73 -1.23 3.27
CA GLN A 50 -5.87 -0.61 2.61
C GLN A 50 -6.44 0.59 3.37
N SER A 51 -6.16 0.71 4.67
CA SER A 51 -6.61 1.82 5.50
C SER A 51 -5.54 2.91 5.64
N PRO A 52 -5.88 4.19 5.41
CA PRO A 52 -4.95 5.30 5.62
C PRO A 52 -4.34 5.37 7.03
N ALA A 53 -5.12 5.01 8.06
CA ALA A 53 -4.68 5.08 9.46
C ALA A 53 -3.57 4.06 9.80
N THR A 54 -3.52 2.93 9.09
CA THR A 54 -2.57 1.83 9.37
C THR A 54 -1.59 1.54 8.24
N HIS A 55 -1.68 2.25 7.12
CA HIS A 55 -0.80 2.08 5.97
C HIS A 55 0.68 2.34 6.33
N ASP A 56 1.59 1.53 5.80
CA ASP A 56 3.03 1.72 5.99
C ASP A 56 3.57 2.69 4.94
N TYR A 57 3.65 3.97 5.29
CA TYR A 57 4.17 5.00 4.39
C TYR A 57 5.63 4.76 3.98
N SER A 58 6.43 4.09 4.81
CA SER A 58 7.84 3.84 4.47
C SER A 58 7.99 2.95 3.22
N ALA A 59 7.03 2.06 2.99
CA ALA A 59 7.01 1.16 1.85
C ALA A 59 6.82 1.87 0.50
N VAL A 60 6.25 3.09 0.49
CA VAL A 60 5.98 3.85 -0.74
C VAL A 60 7.04 4.92 -1.05
N LEU A 61 7.96 5.21 -0.13
CA LEU A 61 9.04 6.19 -0.34
C LEU A 61 9.92 5.86 -1.56
N ARG A 62 10.06 4.58 -1.88
CA ARG A 62 10.80 4.10 -3.06
C ARG A 62 10.23 4.58 -4.40
N TYR A 63 8.99 5.07 -4.42
CA TYR A 63 8.33 5.59 -5.62
C TYR A 63 8.46 7.11 -5.74
N HIS A 64 9.37 7.72 -4.98
CA HIS A 64 9.72 9.12 -5.16
C HIS A 64 10.22 9.37 -6.60
N SER A 65 9.69 10.41 -7.24
CA SER A 65 10.08 10.86 -8.57
C SER A 65 10.01 12.38 -8.66
N ASN A 66 10.95 12.98 -9.39
CA ASN A 66 10.91 14.41 -9.70
C ASN A 66 9.85 14.75 -10.76
N TYR A 67 9.34 13.74 -11.48
CA TYR A 67 8.52 13.91 -12.68
C TYR A 67 7.26 13.03 -12.66
N MET A 68 6.11 13.66 -12.79
CA MET A 68 4.78 13.04 -12.79
C MET A 68 4.49 12.20 -14.03
N GLY A 69 5.19 12.43 -15.15
CA GLY A 69 4.96 11.69 -16.40
C GLY A 69 5.55 10.28 -16.40
N ASP A 70 6.22 9.85 -15.33
CA ASP A 70 6.59 8.45 -15.13
C ASP A 70 5.34 7.62 -14.78
N SER A 71 4.63 7.17 -15.83
CA SER A 71 3.40 6.40 -15.70
C SER A 71 3.60 5.08 -14.96
N SER A 72 4.74 4.42 -15.16
CA SER A 72 5.04 3.16 -14.49
C SER A 72 5.19 3.37 -12.99
N ASN A 73 5.93 4.41 -12.58
CA ASN A 73 6.08 4.74 -11.17
C ASN A 73 4.75 5.21 -10.55
N PHE A 74 3.98 6.05 -11.25
CA PHE A 74 2.67 6.52 -10.80
C PHE A 74 1.67 5.38 -10.55
N ILE A 75 1.59 4.42 -11.47
CA ILE A 75 0.75 3.24 -11.34
C ILE A 75 1.19 2.39 -10.14
N ASN A 76 2.49 2.13 -10.02
CA ASN A 76 3.03 1.33 -8.93
C ASN A 76 2.82 1.98 -7.55
N LEU A 77 2.93 3.30 -7.46
CA LEU A 77 2.62 4.05 -6.24
C LEU A 77 1.14 3.88 -5.86
N ASN A 78 0.22 4.11 -6.80
CA ASN A 78 -1.23 4.01 -6.53
C ASN A 78 -1.69 2.57 -6.23
N ASN A 79 -0.95 1.56 -6.68
CA ASN A 79 -1.19 0.16 -6.32
C ASN A 79 -0.62 -0.24 -4.94
N ARG A 80 0.01 0.71 -4.23
CA ARG A 80 0.51 0.52 -2.87
C ARG A 80 -0.17 1.42 -1.86
N LEU A 81 -0.68 2.57 -2.28
CA LEU A 81 -1.46 3.49 -1.44
C LEU A 81 -2.80 2.88 -0.96
N PRO A 82 -3.43 3.45 0.07
CA PRO A 82 -4.81 3.11 0.45
C PRO A 82 -5.75 3.04 -0.75
N LEU A 83 -6.72 2.12 -0.71
CA LEU A 83 -7.55 1.72 -1.86
C LEU A 83 -6.80 1.00 -3.00
N ALA A 84 -5.59 0.48 -2.76
CA ALA A 84 -4.86 -0.35 -3.73
C ALA A 84 -5.69 -1.52 -4.29
N GLY A 85 -6.53 -2.14 -3.47
CA GLY A 85 -7.38 -3.27 -3.86
C GLY A 85 -8.62 -2.91 -4.69
N VAL A 86 -8.94 -1.63 -4.84
CA VAL A 86 -10.07 -1.18 -5.66
C VAL A 86 -9.63 -1.12 -7.13
N PRO A 87 -10.38 -1.75 -8.06
CA PRO A 87 -10.10 -1.64 -9.49
C PRO A 87 -10.11 -0.18 -9.96
N LYS A 88 -9.08 0.19 -10.72
CA LYS A 88 -8.84 1.56 -11.16
C LYS A 88 -7.96 1.62 -12.39
N THR A 89 -8.11 2.69 -13.16
CA THR A 89 -7.24 3.07 -14.28
C THR A 89 -6.65 4.46 -14.03
N PHE A 90 -5.73 4.89 -14.89
CA PHE A 90 -4.97 6.11 -14.67
C PHE A 90 -4.81 6.90 -15.97
N GLN A 91 -4.86 8.22 -15.85
CA GLN A 91 -4.61 9.14 -16.97
C GLN A 91 -3.67 10.25 -16.51
N LEU A 92 -2.60 10.50 -17.26
CA LEU A 92 -1.66 11.57 -16.98
C LEU A 92 -1.81 12.70 -17.98
N TYR A 93 -1.57 13.93 -17.52
CA TYR A 93 -1.58 15.15 -18.34
C TYR A 93 -0.27 15.92 -18.12
N PRO A 94 0.85 15.51 -18.74
CA PRO A 94 2.16 16.11 -18.53
C PRO A 94 2.20 17.62 -18.80
N ASP A 95 1.47 18.09 -19.83
CA ASP A 95 1.43 19.52 -20.20
C ASP A 95 0.86 20.42 -19.10
N ARG A 96 0.03 19.85 -18.21
CA ARG A 96 -0.63 20.56 -17.11
C ARG A 96 -0.16 20.09 -15.74
N LEU A 97 0.79 19.16 -15.69
CA LEU A 97 1.30 18.55 -14.46
C LEU A 97 0.15 17.98 -13.58
N ALA A 98 -0.83 17.34 -14.21
CA ALA A 98 -2.02 16.79 -13.55
C ALA A 98 -2.19 15.28 -13.80
N ALA A 99 -2.84 14.58 -12.87
CA ALA A 99 -3.12 13.15 -13.00
C ALA A 99 -4.51 12.76 -12.50
N ASP A 100 -5.09 11.72 -13.12
CA ASP A 100 -6.35 11.11 -12.71
C ASP A 100 -6.12 9.69 -12.21
N VAL A 101 -6.80 9.37 -11.10
CA VAL A 101 -7.03 8.00 -10.62
C VAL A 101 -8.51 7.71 -10.79
N ILE A 102 -8.85 6.81 -11.71
CA ILE A 102 -10.23 6.54 -12.14
C ILE A 102 -10.66 5.20 -11.55
N TYR A 103 -11.47 5.24 -10.50
CA TYR A 103 -12.02 4.06 -9.83
C TYR A 103 -13.23 3.51 -10.59
N GLU A 104 -13.38 2.19 -10.60
CA GLU A 104 -14.51 1.51 -11.26
C GLU A 104 -15.73 1.34 -10.35
N ILE A 105 -15.56 1.51 -9.03
CA ILE A 105 -16.60 1.30 -8.02
C ILE A 105 -17.03 2.66 -7.44
N PRO A 106 -18.34 2.90 -7.23
CA PRO A 106 -18.84 4.10 -6.54
C PRO A 106 -18.21 4.32 -5.17
N SER A 107 -17.91 5.57 -4.84
CA SER A 107 -17.40 5.97 -3.54
C SER A 107 -18.34 5.56 -2.40
N ALA A 108 -19.66 5.60 -2.62
CA ALA A 108 -20.66 5.17 -1.67
C ALA A 108 -20.52 3.69 -1.25
N GLU A 109 -20.09 2.81 -2.17
CA GLU A 109 -19.91 1.37 -1.88
C GLU A 109 -18.64 1.08 -1.06
N LEU A 110 -17.65 1.96 -1.13
CA LEU A 110 -16.39 1.85 -0.36
C LEU A 110 -16.53 2.35 1.08
N GLY A 111 -17.58 3.13 1.36
CA GLY A 111 -17.82 3.79 2.63
C GLY A 111 -17.26 5.22 2.65
N GLU A 112 -18.12 6.17 2.97
CA GLU A 112 -17.82 7.60 2.90
C GLU A 112 -16.58 7.99 3.72
N GLN A 113 -16.49 7.54 4.97
CA GLN A 113 -15.37 7.86 5.84
C GLN A 113 -14.03 7.36 5.26
N LEU A 114 -14.00 6.12 4.75
CA LEU A 114 -12.81 5.54 4.15
C LEU A 114 -12.37 6.34 2.91
N VAL A 115 -13.30 6.70 2.03
CA VAL A 115 -13.02 7.49 0.83
C VAL A 115 -12.47 8.87 1.21
N ARG A 116 -13.10 9.57 2.14
CA ARG A 116 -12.65 10.90 2.60
C ARG A 116 -11.23 10.86 3.15
N GLN A 117 -10.93 9.89 4.00
CA GLN A 117 -9.58 9.67 4.51
C GLN A 117 -8.59 9.33 3.39
N ALA A 118 -8.98 8.46 2.45
CA ALA A 118 -8.12 8.06 1.34
C ALA A 118 -7.82 9.21 0.38
N VAL A 119 -8.79 10.11 0.11
CA VAL A 119 -8.56 11.31 -0.71
C VAL A 119 -7.46 12.17 -0.11
N LEU A 120 -7.57 12.51 1.18
CA LEU A 120 -6.56 13.29 1.90
C LEU A 120 -5.20 12.58 1.86
N TYR A 121 -5.15 11.32 2.27
CA TYR A 121 -3.92 10.56 2.38
C TYR A 121 -3.23 10.40 1.03
N ASN A 122 -3.97 9.94 0.02
CA ASN A 122 -3.41 9.60 -1.30
C ASN A 122 -2.99 10.86 -2.06
N ALA A 123 -3.74 11.96 -1.95
CA ALA A 123 -3.32 13.23 -2.54
C ALA A 123 -2.04 13.75 -1.89
N THR A 124 -2.01 13.81 -0.55
CA THR A 124 -0.84 14.27 0.20
C THR A 124 0.39 13.39 -0.10
N ALA A 125 0.23 12.07 -0.17
CA ALA A 125 1.31 11.14 -0.48
C ALA A 125 1.85 11.34 -1.91
N GLN A 126 0.97 11.52 -2.89
CA GLN A 126 1.37 11.73 -4.28
C GLN A 126 2.10 13.06 -4.47
N PHE A 127 1.65 14.14 -3.85
CA PHE A 127 2.39 15.41 -3.90
C PHE A 127 3.73 15.36 -3.16
N ALA A 128 3.80 14.61 -2.05
CA ALA A 128 5.05 14.43 -1.32
C ALA A 128 6.08 13.58 -2.09
N LEU A 129 5.62 12.64 -2.92
CA LEU A 129 6.47 11.69 -3.64
C LEU A 129 6.69 12.06 -5.11
N ILE A 130 5.88 12.95 -5.68
CA ILE A 130 5.99 13.38 -7.07
C ILE A 130 6.15 14.91 -7.08
N ASP A 131 7.39 15.37 -7.21
CA ASP A 131 7.75 16.75 -6.92
C ASP A 131 7.02 17.77 -7.80
N ASN A 132 6.90 17.49 -9.10
CA ASN A 132 6.28 18.42 -10.04
C ASN A 132 4.77 18.21 -10.24
N LEU A 133 4.12 17.25 -9.57
CA LEU A 133 2.66 17.06 -9.67
C LEU A 133 1.95 18.25 -9.03
N GLN A 134 1.10 18.93 -9.80
CA GLN A 134 0.37 20.13 -9.40
C GLN A 134 -1.10 19.86 -9.10
N GLU A 135 -1.71 18.86 -9.73
CA GLU A 135 -3.11 18.53 -9.54
C GLU A 135 -3.35 17.02 -9.59
N LEU A 136 -4.19 16.53 -8.68
CA LEU A 136 -4.65 15.16 -8.65
C LEU A 136 -6.18 15.14 -8.65
N ARG A 137 -6.76 14.29 -9.51
CA ARG A 137 -8.20 14.03 -9.53
C ARG A 137 -8.46 12.55 -9.20
N LEU A 138 -9.30 12.31 -8.20
CA LEU A 138 -9.78 10.98 -7.86
C LEU A 138 -11.22 10.87 -8.36
N LEU A 139 -11.42 10.11 -9.43
CA LEU A 139 -12.68 10.00 -10.15
C LEU A 139 -13.37 8.69 -9.73
N PHE A 140 -14.58 8.79 -9.21
CA PHE A 140 -15.47 7.67 -8.92
C PHE A 140 -16.71 7.77 -9.83
N PRO A 141 -17.45 6.67 -10.05
CA PRO A 141 -18.69 6.70 -10.83
C PRO A 141 -19.75 7.69 -10.31
N ASP A 142 -19.75 7.98 -9.02
CA ASP A 142 -20.72 8.81 -8.28
C ASP A 142 -20.14 10.17 -7.83
N GLY A 143 -18.99 10.56 -8.37
CA GLY A 143 -18.43 11.89 -8.16
C GLY A 143 -16.91 11.93 -8.25
N ALA A 144 -16.35 13.13 -8.14
CA ALA A 144 -14.92 13.33 -8.23
C ALA A 144 -14.38 14.28 -7.17
N TRP A 145 -13.13 14.06 -6.78
CA TRP A 145 -12.37 14.92 -5.90
C TRP A 145 -11.19 15.50 -6.67
N ARG A 146 -11.09 16.82 -6.71
CA ARG A 146 -9.95 17.53 -7.31
C ARG A 146 -9.15 18.21 -6.22
N VAL A 147 -7.86 17.88 -6.11
CA VAL A 147 -6.93 18.47 -5.14
C VAL A 147 -5.79 19.14 -5.88
N ALA A 148 -5.50 20.40 -5.55
CA ALA A 148 -4.33 21.11 -6.04
C ALA A 148 -3.21 21.08 -5.00
N ARG A 149 -1.96 21.01 -5.48
CA ARG A 149 -0.76 21.01 -4.63
C ARG A 149 -0.70 22.26 -3.76
N ALA A 150 -0.96 23.43 -4.35
CA ALA A 150 -0.88 24.71 -3.67
C ALA A 150 -1.85 24.80 -2.48
N ASP A 151 -3.07 24.27 -2.62
CA ASP A 151 -4.07 24.27 -1.54
C ASP A 151 -3.63 23.32 -0.41
N ALA A 152 -3.10 22.14 -0.76
CA ALA A 152 -2.56 21.22 0.23
C ALA A 152 -1.33 21.81 0.96
N GLU A 153 -0.39 22.44 0.25
CA GLU A 153 0.76 23.14 0.85
C GLU A 153 0.31 24.27 1.79
N ALA A 154 -0.72 25.04 1.40
CA ALA A 154 -1.32 26.06 2.24
C ALA A 154 -1.98 25.47 3.50
N TRP A 155 -2.70 24.35 3.38
CA TRP A 155 -3.33 23.66 4.51
C TRP A 155 -2.32 23.17 5.54
N TYR A 156 -1.22 22.56 5.10
CA TYR A 156 -0.18 22.08 6.02
C TYR A 156 0.79 23.19 6.46
N GLY A 157 0.78 24.34 5.77
CA GLY A 157 1.71 25.45 6.02
C GLY A 157 3.17 25.08 5.72
N MET A 158 3.40 24.14 4.79
CA MET A 158 4.74 23.63 4.47
C MET A 158 4.81 23.02 3.07
N GLU A 159 6.03 22.92 2.53
CA GLU A 159 6.27 22.16 1.30
C GLU A 159 6.02 20.66 1.53
N LEU A 160 5.24 20.05 0.62
CA LEU A 160 4.82 18.64 0.76
C LEU A 160 5.97 17.65 0.60
N GLY A 161 7.04 18.02 -0.13
CA GLY A 161 8.25 17.20 -0.23
C GLY A 161 8.94 16.98 1.13
N SER A 162 8.65 17.82 2.12
CA SER A 162 9.16 17.65 3.48
C SER A 162 8.50 16.49 4.23
N LEU A 163 7.33 16.00 3.76
CA LEU A 163 6.59 14.87 4.31
C LEU A 163 7.15 13.51 3.88
N ARG A 164 8.23 13.47 3.09
CA ARG A 164 9.01 12.24 2.82
C ARG A 164 9.67 11.68 4.08
N ASP A 165 9.85 12.50 5.12
CA ASP A 165 10.26 12.05 6.45
C ASP A 165 9.11 11.26 7.12
N VAL A 166 9.36 9.99 7.45
CA VAL A 166 8.33 9.08 7.99
C VAL A 166 7.75 9.58 9.32
N GLN A 167 8.58 10.17 10.19
CA GLN A 167 8.11 10.63 11.49
C GLN A 167 7.22 11.86 11.34
N ARG A 168 7.60 12.77 10.45
CA ARG A 168 6.79 13.94 10.09
C ARG A 168 5.49 13.51 9.40
N TRP A 169 5.52 12.58 8.45
CA TRP A 169 4.32 12.00 7.86
C TRP A 169 3.35 11.48 8.92
N ARG A 170 3.87 10.67 9.86
CA ARG A 170 3.08 10.11 10.95
C ARG A 170 2.42 11.18 11.79
N ASN A 171 3.17 12.21 12.20
CA ASN A 171 2.66 13.25 13.11
C ASN A 171 1.72 14.25 12.42
N THR A 172 1.97 14.57 11.15
CA THR A 172 1.26 15.63 10.43
C THR A 172 0.05 15.11 9.68
N VAL A 173 0.12 13.90 9.13
CA VAL A 173 -0.92 13.33 8.25
C VAL A 173 -1.59 12.14 8.92
N GLN A 174 -0.85 11.06 9.15
CA GLN A 174 -1.44 9.77 9.51
C GLN A 174 -2.11 9.77 10.90
N ALA A 175 -1.48 10.38 11.92
CA ALA A 175 -2.05 10.44 13.27
C ALA A 175 -3.33 11.29 13.34
N LYS A 176 -3.50 12.24 12.42
CA LYS A 176 -4.66 13.14 12.37
C LYS A 176 -5.81 12.62 11.53
N ILE A 177 -5.59 11.57 10.73
CA ILE A 177 -6.59 11.08 9.78
C ILE A 177 -7.82 10.43 10.44
N VAL A 178 -7.70 10.07 11.72
CA VAL A 178 -8.79 9.54 12.53
C VAL A 178 -9.68 10.64 13.11
N ASP A 179 -9.26 11.90 13.04
CA ASP A 179 -10.06 13.06 13.42
C ASP A 179 -10.85 13.55 12.20
N ASP A 180 -12.16 13.29 12.20
CA ASP A 180 -13.04 13.67 11.10
C ASP A 180 -13.03 15.20 10.87
N SER A 181 -12.80 16.03 11.91
CA SER A 181 -12.73 17.49 11.73
C SER A 181 -11.51 17.89 10.92
N PHE A 182 -10.39 17.18 11.11
CA PHE A 182 -9.17 17.40 10.33
C PHE A 182 -9.36 16.99 8.88
N VAL A 183 -9.99 15.83 8.64
CA VAL A 183 -10.30 15.35 7.30
C VAL A 183 -11.24 16.33 6.59
N ASP A 184 -12.26 16.81 7.28
CA ASP A 184 -13.30 17.66 6.70
C ASP A 184 -12.80 19.06 6.41
N GLY A 185 -11.96 19.59 7.30
CA GLY A 185 -11.24 20.84 7.06
C GLY A 185 -10.34 20.76 5.83
N PHE A 186 -9.58 19.67 5.68
CA PHE A 186 -8.75 19.47 4.49
C PHE A 186 -9.61 19.38 3.23
N LEU A 187 -10.68 18.58 3.24
CA LEU A 187 -11.53 18.41 2.07
C LEU A 187 -12.23 19.72 1.70
N ALA A 188 -12.75 20.47 2.67
CA ALA A 188 -13.36 21.77 2.41
C ALA A 188 -12.36 22.81 1.86
N ALA A 189 -11.12 22.78 2.33
CA ALA A 189 -10.08 23.75 1.93
C ALA A 189 -9.38 23.39 0.62
N CYS A 190 -9.19 22.09 0.35
CA CYS A 190 -8.29 21.61 -0.71
C CYS A 190 -8.97 20.74 -1.76
N ALA A 191 -10.15 20.19 -1.48
CA ALA A 191 -10.79 19.18 -2.33
C ALA A 191 -12.20 19.62 -2.75
N ALA A 192 -12.33 20.14 -3.97
CA ALA A 192 -13.64 20.39 -4.53
C ALA A 192 -14.30 19.07 -4.95
N ARG A 193 -15.46 18.76 -4.35
CA ARG A 193 -16.33 17.69 -4.86
C ARG A 193 -17.07 18.22 -6.08
N THR A 194 -16.86 17.59 -7.23
CA THR A 194 -17.62 17.85 -8.44
C THR A 194 -18.68 16.77 -8.60
N GLU A 195 -19.94 17.21 -8.74
CA GLU A 195 -21.12 16.37 -9.07
C GLU A 195 -21.10 15.90 -10.52
#